data_AF-A0A954WHS8-F1
#
_entry.id   AF-A0A954WHS8-F1
#
_cell.length_a   1.000
_cell.length_b   1.000
_cell.length_c   1.000
_cell.angle_alpha   90.00
_cell.angle_beta   90.00
_cell.angle_gamma   90.00
#
_symmetry.space_group_name_H-M   'P 1'
#
loop_
_entity.id
_entity.type
_entity.pdbx_description
1 polymer ?
#
loop_
_entity_poly.entity_id
_entity_poly.type
_entity_poly.pdbx_seq_one_letter_code
_entity_poly.pdbx_strand_id
1 'polypeptide(L)'
;AGADVPWIYASQATGLNRFELPLIGKDEPAAAYTVKLHFAEPDDSVKSGARLFDVKLQGETVAQGIDVATEAGGAKRALTRTFSGVHVTGNLVVELPAKAGLSLLSAIEVERK
;
A
#
# COMPACT_ATOMS: atom_id res chain seq x y z
N ALA A 1 10.35 -13.83 -7.62
CA ALA A 1 10.35 -13.83 -9.10
C ALA A 1 9.16 -13.01 -9.58
N GLY A 2 9.36 -12.06 -10.51
CA GLY A 2 8.28 -11.34 -11.19
C GLY A 2 8.13 -9.84 -10.94
N ALA A 3 9.12 -9.12 -10.37
CA ALA A 3 9.04 -7.66 -10.27
C ALA A 3 10.24 -7.02 -10.98
N ASP A 4 9.97 -5.98 -11.79
CA ASP A 4 10.98 -5.22 -12.54
C ASP A 4 12.00 -4.50 -11.64
N VAL A 5 11.74 -4.42 -10.33
CA VAL A 5 12.61 -3.78 -9.33
C VAL A 5 12.70 -4.64 -8.05
N PRO A 6 13.60 -5.64 -8.01
CA PRO A 6 13.67 -6.61 -6.90
C PRO A 6 13.98 -6.01 -5.51
N TRP A 7 14.73 -4.91 -5.46
CA TRP A 7 15.19 -4.30 -4.20
C TRP A 7 14.06 -3.62 -3.41
N ILE A 8 12.99 -3.18 -4.06
CA ILE A 8 11.84 -2.55 -3.41
C ILE A 8 11.15 -3.50 -2.42
N TYR A 9 11.28 -4.81 -2.64
CA TYR A 9 10.70 -5.84 -1.77
C TYR A 9 11.69 -6.36 -0.71
N ALA A 10 12.91 -5.82 -0.65
CA ALA A 10 13.95 -6.25 0.30
C ALA A 10 13.79 -5.63 1.69
N SER A 11 12.93 -4.62 1.83
CA SER A 11 12.63 -3.95 3.10
C SER A 11 11.14 -3.67 3.21
N GLN A 12 10.57 -3.80 4.41
CA GLN A 12 9.14 -3.63 4.62
C GLN A 12 8.86 -2.92 5.94
N ALA A 13 7.91 -1.98 5.92
CA ALA A 13 7.32 -1.45 7.14
C ALA A 13 6.23 -2.41 7.59
N THR A 14 6.42 -3.08 8.73
CA THR A 14 5.43 -3.97 9.34
C THR A 14 4.72 -3.26 10.49
N GLY A 15 3.40 -3.48 10.64
CA GLY A 15 2.59 -2.78 11.63
C GLY A 15 2.33 -1.30 11.33
N LEU A 16 2.59 -0.87 10.09
CA LEU A 16 2.32 0.49 9.64
C LEU A 16 0.82 0.72 9.54
N ASN A 17 0.24 1.49 10.45
CA ASN A 17 -1.21 1.76 10.43
C ASN A 17 -1.57 3.03 9.66
N ARG A 18 -0.70 4.04 9.65
CA ARG A 18 -0.95 5.34 9.03
C ARG A 18 0.35 6.08 8.71
N PHE A 19 0.39 6.75 7.56
CA PHE A 19 1.41 7.74 7.24
C PHE A 19 0.84 8.84 6.34
N GLU A 20 1.59 9.93 6.22
CA GLU A 20 1.23 11.09 5.40
C GLU A 20 2.38 11.46 4.48
N LEU A 21 2.06 11.78 3.22
CA LEU A 21 3.01 12.33 2.26
C LEU A 21 2.57 13.75 1.89
N PRO A 22 3.36 14.80 2.19
CA PRO A 22 3.06 16.13 1.70
C PRO A 22 3.28 16.18 0.18
N LEU A 23 2.20 16.37 -0.59
CA LEU A 23 2.24 16.35 -2.05
C LEU A 23 1.90 17.70 -2.70
N ILE A 24 1.08 18.50 -2.02
CA ILE A 24 0.59 19.79 -2.49
C ILE A 24 1.04 20.87 -1.52
N GLY A 25 1.71 21.91 -2.05
CA GLY A 25 2.11 23.08 -1.27
C GLY A 25 0.91 23.92 -0.82
N LYS A 26 1.12 24.74 0.21
CA LYS A 26 0.07 25.58 0.83
C LYS A 26 -0.71 26.46 -0.16
N ASP A 27 -0.06 26.89 -1.24
CA ASP A 27 -0.60 27.79 -2.25
C ASP A 27 -0.78 27.11 -3.63
N GLU A 28 -0.68 25.77 -3.69
CA GLU A 28 -0.90 25.00 -4.90
C GLU A 28 -2.34 24.49 -5.01
N PRO A 29 -2.91 24.43 -6.23
CA PRO A 29 -4.22 23.83 -6.42
C PRO A 29 -4.19 22.34 -6.13
N ALA A 30 -5.31 21.83 -5.61
CA ALA A 30 -5.51 20.40 -5.43
C ALA A 30 -5.29 19.64 -6.75
N ALA A 31 -4.70 18.45 -6.66
CA ALA A 31 -4.42 17.62 -7.82
C ALA A 31 -4.90 16.18 -7.61
N ALA A 32 -5.12 15.49 -8.72
CA ALA A 32 -5.40 14.07 -8.73
C ALA A 32 -4.10 13.30 -8.91
N TYR A 33 -3.92 12.25 -8.12
CA TYR A 33 -2.76 11.37 -8.18
C TYR A 33 -3.17 9.94 -8.53
N THR A 34 -2.22 9.21 -9.11
CA THR A 34 -2.22 7.75 -9.16
C THR A 34 -1.31 7.26 -8.05
N VAL A 35 -1.86 6.46 -7.13
CA VAL A 35 -1.15 5.87 -6.00
C VAL A 35 -0.99 4.38 -6.27
N LYS A 36 0.24 3.88 -6.28
CA LYS A 36 0.54 2.45 -6.33
C LYS A 36 1.14 2.02 -5.00
N LEU A 37 0.54 1.01 -4.39
CA LEU A 37 1.06 0.39 -3.18
C LEU A 37 1.63 -0.98 -3.52
N HIS A 38 2.85 -1.21 -3.07
CA HIS A 38 3.60 -2.44 -3.31
C HIS A 38 3.73 -3.23 -2.01
N PHE A 39 3.36 -4.50 -2.08
CA PHE A 39 3.36 -5.43 -0.98
C PHE A 39 4.10 -6.72 -1.38
N ALA A 40 4.70 -7.40 -0.41
CA ALA A 40 5.14 -8.77 -0.56
C ALA A 40 5.16 -9.44 0.81
N GLU A 41 4.53 -10.60 0.95
CA GLU A 41 4.61 -11.35 2.21
C GLU A 41 6.04 -11.92 2.38
N PRO A 42 6.79 -11.55 3.43
CA PRO A 42 8.15 -12.06 3.64
C PRO A 42 8.19 -13.50 4.18
N ASP A 43 7.15 -13.92 4.90
CA ASP A 43 7.13 -15.19 5.62
C ASP A 43 6.53 -16.32 4.77
N ASP A 44 7.36 -17.30 4.40
CA ASP A 44 6.94 -18.48 3.62
C ASP A 44 6.02 -19.42 4.43
N SER A 45 5.94 -19.26 5.76
CA SER A 45 5.09 -20.04 6.65
C SER A 45 3.73 -19.41 6.92
N VAL A 46 3.50 -18.16 6.46
CA VAL A 46 2.22 -17.48 6.65
C VAL A 46 1.12 -18.25 5.92
N LYS A 47 0.04 -18.52 6.65
CA LYS A 47 -1.17 -19.15 6.10
C LYS A 47 -2.10 -18.09 5.52
N SER A 48 -2.93 -18.49 4.56
CA SER A 48 -4.04 -17.67 4.08
C SER A 48 -4.88 -17.15 5.27
N GLY A 49 -5.21 -15.86 5.24
CA GLY A 49 -5.96 -15.18 6.29
C GLY A 49 -5.17 -14.83 7.57
N ALA A 50 -3.89 -15.21 7.68
CA ALA A 50 -3.07 -14.86 8.84
C ALA A 50 -2.75 -13.35 8.89
N ARG A 51 -2.75 -12.70 7.72
CA ARG A 51 -2.55 -11.25 7.56
C ARG A 51 -3.65 -10.69 6.67
N LEU A 52 -4.49 -9.86 7.26
CA LEU A 52 -5.58 -9.18 6.56
C LEU A 52 -5.60 -7.72 6.99
N PHE A 53 -5.62 -6.80 6.03
CA PHE A 53 -5.72 -5.37 6.30
C PHE A 53 -6.49 -4.66 5.17
N ASP A 54 -7.10 -3.53 5.50
CA ASP A 54 -7.70 -2.68 4.46
C ASP A 54 -6.69 -1.65 3.97
N VAL A 55 -7.00 -1.00 2.84
CA VAL A 55 -6.30 0.20 2.38
C VAL A 55 -7.30 1.33 2.39
N LYS A 56 -6.93 2.42 3.08
CA LYS A 56 -7.64 3.69 2.99
C LYS A 56 -6.75 4.76 2.42
N LEU A 57 -7.32 5.55 1.51
CA LEU A 57 -6.70 6.74 0.93
C LEU A 57 -7.63 7.92 1.21
N GLN A 58 -7.10 8.99 1.81
CA GLN A 58 -7.88 10.18 2.16
C GLN A 58 -9.14 9.87 3.02
N GLY A 59 -9.04 8.86 3.89
CA GLY A 59 -10.14 8.41 4.76
C GLY A 59 -11.16 7.48 4.09
N GLU A 60 -11.10 7.29 2.77
CA GLU A 60 -11.97 6.37 2.03
C GLU A 60 -11.34 4.98 1.95
N THR A 61 -12.13 3.93 2.17
CA THR A 61 -11.64 2.55 2.03
C THR A 61 -11.66 2.12 0.57
N VAL A 62 -10.49 2.03 -0.03
CA VAL A 62 -10.31 1.73 -1.46
C VAL A 62 -10.04 0.24 -1.75
N ALA A 63 -9.62 -0.51 -0.73
CA ALA A 63 -9.52 -1.97 -0.79
C ALA A 63 -9.77 -2.56 0.59
N GLN A 64 -10.45 -3.71 0.65
CA GLN A 64 -10.80 -4.38 1.90
C GLN A 64 -10.20 -5.77 1.98
N GLY A 65 -9.69 -6.13 3.15
CA GLY A 65 -9.31 -7.50 3.49
C GLY A 65 -8.18 -8.06 2.61
N ILE A 66 -7.17 -7.24 2.31
CA ILE A 66 -6.03 -7.66 1.51
C ILE A 66 -5.28 -8.79 2.21
N ASP A 67 -5.15 -9.92 1.53
CA ASP A 67 -4.28 -11.04 1.89
C ASP A 67 -3.15 -11.11 0.85
N VAL A 68 -2.00 -10.53 1.19
CA VAL A 68 -0.87 -10.44 0.28
C VAL A 68 -0.37 -11.81 -0.17
N ALA A 69 -0.32 -12.79 0.74
CA ALA A 69 0.17 -14.13 0.43
C ALA A 69 -0.78 -14.85 -0.53
N THR A 70 -2.08 -14.79 -0.28
CA THR A 70 -3.09 -15.43 -1.13
C THR A 70 -3.17 -14.75 -2.49
N GLU A 71 -3.22 -13.42 -2.52
CA GLU A 71 -3.42 -12.64 -3.75
C GLU A 71 -2.17 -12.59 -4.63
N ALA A 72 -0.96 -12.65 -4.07
CA ALA A 72 0.29 -12.79 -4.82
C ALA A 72 0.60 -14.24 -5.23
N GLY A 73 -0.19 -15.21 -4.74
CA GLY A 73 -0.01 -16.65 -4.99
C GLY A 73 1.15 -17.28 -4.20
N GLY A 74 1.57 -16.68 -3.09
CA GLY A 74 2.60 -17.18 -2.18
C GLY A 74 3.47 -16.07 -1.61
N ALA A 75 4.31 -16.42 -0.64
CA ALA A 75 5.31 -15.53 -0.08
C ALA A 75 6.39 -15.14 -1.11
N LYS A 76 7.09 -14.03 -0.83
CA LYS A 76 8.18 -13.45 -1.65
C LYS A 76 7.75 -13.15 -3.09
N ARG A 77 6.46 -12.86 -3.27
CA ARG A 77 5.87 -12.41 -4.54
C ARG A 77 5.29 -11.02 -4.36
N ALA A 78 5.49 -10.21 -5.39
CA ALA A 78 5.02 -8.85 -5.43
C ALA A 78 3.51 -8.81 -5.67
N LEU A 79 2.81 -8.01 -4.87
CA LEU A 79 1.44 -7.59 -5.11
C LEU A 79 1.42 -6.07 -5.24
N THR A 80 0.91 -5.58 -6.35
CA THR A 80 0.72 -4.14 -6.58
C THR A 80 -0.77 -3.82 -6.57
N ARG A 81 -1.15 -2.74 -5.89
CA ARG A 81 -2.51 -2.17 -5.90
C ARG A 81 -2.43 -0.74 -6.40
N THR A 82 -3.10 -0.46 -7.52
CA THR A 82 -3.09 0.85 -8.18
C THR A 82 -4.44 1.52 -8.01
N PHE A 83 -4.43 2.74 -7.48
CA PHE A 83 -5.60 3.58 -7.27
C PHE A 83 -5.41 4.88 -8.03
N SER A 84 -6.33 5.21 -8.95
CA SER A 84 -6.21 6.40 -9.78
C SER A 84 -7.27 7.43 -9.41
N GLY A 85 -6.95 8.72 -9.59
CA GLY A 85 -7.91 9.79 -9.30
C GLY A 85 -7.99 10.16 -7.83
N VAL A 86 -6.97 9.83 -7.04
CA VAL A 86 -6.91 10.16 -5.61
C VAL A 86 -6.74 11.68 -5.48
N HIS A 87 -7.76 12.35 -4.97
CA HIS A 87 -7.76 13.81 -4.86
C HIS A 87 -7.02 14.26 -3.59
N VAL A 88 -5.98 15.07 -3.77
CA VAL A 88 -5.11 15.55 -2.69
C VAL A 88 -5.07 17.07 -2.70
N THR A 89 -5.35 17.67 -1.54
CA THR A 89 -5.35 19.13 -1.31
C THR A 89 -4.14 19.60 -0.50
N GLY A 90 -3.34 18.68 0.04
CA GLY A 90 -2.17 18.97 0.86
C GLY A 90 -1.34 17.70 1.05
N ASN A 91 -1.69 16.93 2.07
CA ASN A 91 -1.07 15.63 2.33
C ASN A 91 -1.92 14.49 1.73
N LEU A 92 -1.26 13.51 1.12
CA LEU A 92 -1.84 12.19 0.88
C LEU A 92 -1.78 11.41 2.19
N VAL A 93 -2.94 11.12 2.76
CA VAL A 93 -3.11 10.28 3.93
C VAL A 93 -3.35 8.85 3.48
N VAL A 94 -2.49 7.94 3.93
CA VAL A 94 -2.61 6.50 3.68
C VAL A 94 -2.78 5.78 5.01
N GLU A 95 -3.79 4.94 5.11
CA GLU A 95 -4.02 4.10 6.29
C GLU A 95 -4.15 2.64 5.89
N LEU A 96 -3.58 1.76 6.71
CA LEU A 96 -3.57 0.31 6.50
C LEU A 96 -4.12 -0.39 7.75
N PRO A 97 -5.40 -0.22 8.10
CA PRO A 97 -5.94 -0.78 9.32
C PRO A 97 -5.93 -2.32 9.26
N ALA A 98 -5.21 -2.93 10.19
CA ALA A 98 -5.15 -4.38 10.30
C ALA A 98 -6.49 -4.96 10.81
N LYS A 99 -6.95 -6.02 10.15
CA LYS A 99 -8.08 -6.86 10.56
C LYS A 99 -7.60 -8.17 11.21
N ALA A 100 -6.48 -8.71 10.74
CA ALA A 100 -5.79 -9.85 11.32
C ALA A 100 -4.28 -9.71 11.08
N GLY A 101 -3.46 -10.11 12.05
CA GLY A 101 -2.01 -9.93 11.99
C GLY A 101 -1.59 -8.46 11.93
N LEU A 102 -0.43 -8.18 11.34
CA LEU A 102 0.09 -6.83 11.15
C LEU A 102 -0.09 -6.39 9.70
N SER A 103 -0.33 -5.11 9.43
CA SER A 103 -0.19 -4.60 8.05
C SER A 103 1.26 -4.69 7.58
N LEU A 104 1.48 -4.66 6.26
CA LEU A 104 2.80 -4.50 5.68
C LEU A 104 2.74 -3.57 4.47
N LEU A 105 3.84 -2.88 4.19
CA LEU A 105 4.03 -2.10 2.98
C LEU A 105 5.51 -2.15 2.59
N SER A 106 5.78 -2.49 1.34
CA SER A 106 7.15 -2.52 0.78
C SER A 106 7.50 -1.17 0.17
N ALA A 107 6.62 -0.60 -0.65
CA ALA A 107 6.79 0.74 -1.20
C ALA A 107 5.48 1.40 -1.60
N ILE A 108 5.57 2.70 -1.80
CA ILE A 108 4.53 3.55 -2.38
C ILE A 108 5.11 4.32 -3.57
N GLU A 109 4.40 4.31 -4.69
CA GLU A 109 4.65 5.19 -5.83
C GLU A 109 3.49 6.17 -5.96
N VAL A 110 3.81 7.43 -6.22
CA VAL A 110 2.82 8.49 -6.37
C VAL A 110 3.14 9.27 -7.64
N GLU A 111 2.21 9.28 -8.59
CA GLU A 111 2.33 9.98 -9.86
C GLU A 111 1.22 11.04 -9.96
N ARG A 112 1.60 12.29 -10.23
CA ARG A 112 0.64 13.38 -10.48
C ARG A 112 0.04 13.19 -11.88
N LYS A 113 -1.28 13.30 -12.00
CA LYS A 113 -1.96 13.37 -13.30
C LYS A 113 -1.87 14.75 -13.93
#